data_AF-A0A554VUK4-F1
#
_entry.id   AF-A0A554VUK4-F1
#
_cell.length_a   1.000
_cell.length_b   1.000
_cell.length_c   1.000
_cell.angle_alpha   90.00
_cell.angle_beta   90.00
_cell.angle_gamma   90.00
#
_symmetry.space_group_name_H-M   'P 1'
#
loop_
_entity.id
_entity.type
_entity.pdbx_description
1 polymer ?
#
loop_
_entity_poly.entity_id
_entity_poly.type
_entity_poly.pdbx_seq_one_letter_code
_entity_poly.pdbx_strand_id
1 'polypeptide(L)'
;MYKRQVRGSRTINGEKVPFEKFIPASDGDYPLAPDTFMLGPNVVVGMVSPHAGAVSGAAATRARATPPVMLQKIGPLLGTNDDGSAHLSAAAMLFGVAIIGKPGSGKSLCVRSLFGWHCLERVNPTGKPGYPGANNTLIAFESKGDGVAKYVEWAHKLGDKVLVIDVADPRTRGIDLFAVPGDNAAKALFFTNAMKYTFGADAIGDRSFPTIVSVLTAAMSVDDRGLDSIEDRDDRILKHGMSPIFYAYQLLAGTSDKVAVQLATGIKALGIKLRERGTPDETLEQVITGRPPSLCTT
;
A
#
# COMPACT_ATOMS: atom_id res chain seq x y z
N MET A 1 -11.01 -19.36 -7.96
CA MET A 1 -12.31 -18.65 -7.92
C MET A 1 -13.24 -19.37 -6.94
N TYR A 2 -13.52 -18.77 -5.78
CA TYR A 2 -14.39 -19.36 -4.76
C TYR A 2 -15.85 -19.34 -5.23
N LYS A 3 -16.57 -20.46 -5.08
CA LYS A 3 -17.98 -20.59 -5.46
C LYS A 3 -18.84 -20.66 -4.21
N ARG A 4 -19.89 -19.86 -4.14
CA ARG A 4 -20.90 -19.92 -3.08
C ARG A 4 -22.01 -20.89 -3.49
N GLN A 5 -22.39 -21.78 -2.59
CA GLN A 5 -23.53 -22.67 -2.76
C GLN A 5 -24.80 -21.92 -2.36
N VAL A 6 -25.72 -21.73 -3.30
CA VAL A 6 -27.05 -21.19 -3.04
C VAL A 6 -28.06 -22.33 -3.12
N ARG A 7 -28.78 -22.53 -2.02
CA ARG A 7 -29.89 -23.48 -1.93
C ARG A 7 -31.19 -22.72 -2.14
N GLY A 8 -32.04 -23.24 -3.02
CA GLY A 8 -33.36 -22.70 -3.28
C GLY A 8 -34.36 -23.83 -3.53
N SER A 9 -35.62 -23.45 -3.75
CA SER A 9 -36.62 -24.36 -4.29
C SER A 9 -37.15 -23.78 -5.59
N ARG A 10 -37.36 -24.65 -6.59
CA ARG A 10 -38.03 -24.28 -7.84
C ARG A 10 -39.22 -25.19 -8.04
N THR A 11 -40.30 -24.65 -8.56
CA THR A 11 -41.50 -25.45 -8.83
C THR A 11 -41.35 -26.10 -10.20
N ILE A 12 -41.41 -27.43 -10.26
CA ILE A 12 -41.47 -28.20 -11.50
C ILE A 12 -42.76 -29.01 -11.44
N ASN A 13 -43.63 -28.85 -12.44
CA ASN A 13 -44.92 -29.56 -12.53
C ASN A 13 -45.79 -29.45 -11.26
N GLY A 14 -45.78 -28.29 -10.60
CA GLY A 14 -46.57 -28.04 -9.38
C GLY A 14 -45.90 -28.48 -8.07
N GLU A 15 -44.78 -29.20 -8.12
CA GLU A 15 -44.04 -29.64 -6.93
C GLU A 15 -42.81 -28.77 -6.69
N LYS A 16 -42.57 -28.38 -5.42
CA LYS A 16 -41.37 -27.65 -5.01
C LYS A 16 -40.19 -28.61 -4.91
N VAL A 17 -39.29 -28.55 -5.87
CA VAL A 17 -38.06 -29.35 -5.88
C VAL A 17 -36.89 -28.48 -5.39
N PRO A 18 -36.11 -28.93 -4.39
CA PRO A 18 -34.91 -28.22 -3.97
C PRO A 18 -33.87 -28.22 -5.09
N PHE A 19 -33.14 -27.12 -5.24
CA PHE A 19 -31.98 -27.07 -6.12
C PHE A 19 -30.80 -26.47 -5.38
N GLU A 20 -29.61 -26.91 -5.79
CA GLU A 20 -28.34 -26.32 -5.38
C GLU A 20 -27.68 -25.73 -6.63
N LYS A 21 -27.30 -24.45 -6.55
CA LYS A 21 -26.56 -23.76 -7.61
C LYS A 21 -25.28 -23.18 -7.03
N PHE A 22 -24.17 -23.43 -7.70
CA PHE A 22 -22.91 -22.78 -7.41
C PHE A 22 -22.82 -21.49 -8.22
N ILE A 23 -22.80 -20.35 -7.54
CA ILE A 23 -22.58 -19.04 -8.15
C ILE A 23 -21.18 -18.53 -7.79
N PRO A 24 -20.54 -17.71 -8.63
CA PRO A 24 -19.34 -16.98 -8.24
C PRO A 24 -19.64 -16.18 -6.96
N ALA A 25 -18.73 -16.23 -5.99
CA ALA A 25 -18.83 -15.40 -4.78
C ALA A 25 -18.69 -13.92 -5.16
N SER A 26 -19.38 -13.06 -4.41
CA SER A 26 -19.33 -11.59 -4.51
C SER A 26 -18.69 -10.98 -3.26
N ASP A 27 -18.23 -9.74 -3.37
CA ASP A 27 -17.58 -9.00 -2.28
C ASP A 27 -18.51 -8.96 -1.05
N GLY A 28 -18.02 -9.45 0.09
CA GLY A 28 -18.79 -9.60 1.33
C GLY A 28 -19.40 -10.99 1.58
N ASP A 29 -19.35 -11.93 0.63
CA ASP A 29 -19.84 -13.31 0.83
C ASP A 29 -18.94 -14.16 1.76
N TYR A 30 -17.71 -13.70 2.02
CA TYR A 30 -16.79 -14.33 2.96
C TYR A 30 -16.16 -13.27 3.86
N PRO A 31 -16.06 -13.49 5.18
CA PRO A 31 -15.47 -12.54 6.12
C PRO A 31 -13.95 -12.32 5.94
N LEU A 32 -13.33 -12.97 4.94
CA LEU A 32 -11.90 -12.92 4.67
C LEU A 32 -11.59 -12.51 3.22
N ALA A 33 -12.54 -11.93 2.50
CA ALA A 33 -12.24 -11.40 1.18
C ALA A 33 -11.27 -10.20 1.32
N PRO A 34 -10.21 -10.12 0.50
CA PRO A 34 -9.11 -9.16 0.68
C PRO A 34 -9.52 -7.69 0.56
N ASP A 35 -10.72 -7.44 0.04
CA ASP A 35 -11.39 -6.16 -0.15
C ASP A 35 -12.50 -5.88 0.87
N THR A 36 -12.73 -6.80 1.82
CA THR A 36 -13.75 -6.64 2.85
C THR A 36 -13.15 -6.15 4.16
N PHE A 37 -13.69 -5.04 4.68
CA PHE A 37 -13.35 -4.57 6.01
C PHE A 37 -14.36 -5.13 7.01
N MET A 38 -13.94 -6.09 7.83
CA MET A 38 -14.78 -6.68 8.86
C MET A 38 -15.10 -5.65 9.95
N LEU A 39 -16.35 -5.18 9.97
CA LEU A 39 -16.87 -4.32 11.03
C LEU A 39 -17.81 -5.13 11.93
N GLY A 40 -17.50 -5.18 13.22
CA GLY A 40 -18.43 -5.72 14.20
C GLY A 40 -19.73 -4.92 14.18
N PRO A 41 -20.92 -5.55 14.23
CA PRO A 41 -22.21 -4.86 14.18
C PRO A 41 -22.33 -3.78 15.28
N ASN A 42 -21.68 -3.96 16.42
CA ASN A 42 -21.62 -2.99 17.52
C ASN A 42 -20.97 -1.65 17.12
N VAL A 43 -20.02 -1.66 16.18
CA VAL A 43 -19.39 -0.44 15.65
C VAL A 43 -20.40 0.37 14.83
N VAL A 44 -21.15 -0.31 13.96
CA VAL A 44 -22.18 0.32 13.11
C VAL A 44 -23.35 0.82 13.95
N VAL A 45 -23.83 0.01 14.91
CA VAL A 45 -24.92 0.40 15.82
C VAL A 45 -24.51 1.58 16.69
N GLY A 46 -23.27 1.62 17.20
CA GLY A 46 -22.74 2.76 17.95
C GLY A 46 -22.61 4.05 17.14
N MET A 47 -22.41 3.96 15.82
CA MET A 47 -22.37 5.13 14.93
C MET A 47 -23.77 5.66 14.59
N VAL A 48 -24.75 4.78 14.39
CA VAL A 48 -26.12 5.15 14.01
C VAL A 48 -26.97 5.49 15.24
N SER A 49 -26.67 4.88 16.38
CA SER A 49 -27.34 5.07 17.66
C SER A 49 -26.33 5.08 18.82
N PRO A 50 -25.47 6.11 18.92
CA PRO A 50 -24.56 6.26 20.05
C PRO A 50 -25.36 6.33 21.34
N HIS A 51 -25.00 5.46 22.30
CA HIS A 51 -25.69 5.32 23.59
C HIS A 51 -25.97 6.69 24.19
N ALA A 52 -27.24 7.04 24.32
CA ALA A 52 -27.65 8.24 25.03
C ALA A 52 -27.43 7.99 26.52
N GLY A 53 -26.56 8.78 27.15
CA GLY A 53 -26.63 8.95 28.61
C GLY A 53 -28.01 9.51 29.00
N ALA A 54 -28.32 9.51 30.29
CA ALA A 54 -29.63 9.80 30.90
C ALA A 54 -30.30 11.16 30.56
N VAL A 55 -29.79 11.91 29.58
CA VAL A 55 -30.37 13.14 29.03
C VAL A 55 -30.84 12.85 27.60
N SER A 56 -31.84 11.97 27.46
CA SER A 56 -32.53 11.72 26.18
C SER A 56 -33.94 12.28 26.26
N GLY A 57 -34.15 13.44 25.64
CA GLY A 57 -35.44 14.12 25.62
C GLY A 57 -35.49 15.34 24.70
N ALA A 58 -34.35 15.93 24.36
CA ALA A 58 -34.30 16.99 23.36
C ALA A 58 -34.03 16.40 21.97
N ALA A 59 -34.97 16.60 21.04
CA ALA A 59 -34.87 16.28 19.61
C ALA A 59 -33.81 17.10 18.85
N ALA A 60 -32.72 17.50 19.52
CA ALA A 60 -31.60 18.20 18.95
C ALA A 60 -30.31 17.43 19.22
N THR A 61 -29.75 16.82 18.18
CA THR A 61 -28.37 16.31 18.16
C THR A 61 -27.31 17.38 18.49
N ARG A 62 -27.74 18.64 18.67
CA ARG A 62 -26.91 19.84 18.82
C ARG A 62 -26.35 20.06 20.23
N ALA A 63 -26.94 19.47 21.27
CA ALA A 63 -26.47 19.62 22.64
C ALA A 63 -26.55 18.27 23.36
N ARG A 64 -25.49 17.47 23.20
CA ARG A 64 -25.25 16.30 24.04
C ARG A 64 -24.13 16.65 25.02
N ALA A 65 -24.29 16.24 26.28
CA ALA A 65 -23.25 16.40 27.28
C ALA A 65 -22.00 15.63 26.85
N THR A 66 -20.85 16.29 26.93
CA THR A 66 -19.55 15.65 26.67
C THR A 66 -19.27 14.64 27.79
N PRO A 67 -18.93 13.38 27.47
CA PRO A 67 -18.57 12.39 28.49
C PRO A 67 -17.46 12.92 29.42
N PRO A 68 -17.57 12.79 30.76
CA PRO A 68 -16.61 13.39 31.69
C PRO A 68 -15.15 13.00 31.44
N VAL A 69 -14.90 11.79 30.94
CA VAL A 69 -13.56 11.32 30.57
C VAL A 69 -12.95 12.15 29.43
N MET A 70 -13.77 12.64 28.49
CA MET A 70 -13.33 13.48 27.38
C MET A 70 -13.08 14.92 27.77
N LEU A 71 -13.53 15.37 28.95
CA LEU A 71 -13.22 16.70 29.49
C LEU A 71 -11.81 16.77 30.10
N GLN A 72 -11.14 15.62 30.25
CA GLN A 72 -9.77 15.53 30.72
C GLN A 72 -8.78 15.70 29.55
N LYS A 73 -7.57 16.19 29.83
CA LYS A 73 -6.49 16.31 28.82
C LYS A 73 -5.87 14.94 28.49
N ILE A 74 -6.64 14.08 27.82
CA ILE A 74 -6.29 12.69 27.47
C ILE A 74 -5.75 12.52 26.05
N GLY A 75 -5.61 13.61 25.31
CA GLY A 75 -5.02 13.62 23.97
C GLY A 75 -5.37 14.92 23.23
N PRO A 76 -5.45 14.90 21.87
CA PRO A 76 -5.72 16.11 21.11
C PRO A 76 -7.06 16.74 21.47
N LEU A 77 -7.09 18.08 21.49
CA LEU A 77 -8.34 18.83 21.59
C LEU A 77 -9.17 18.63 20.31
N LEU A 78 -10.38 18.12 20.47
CA LEU A 78 -11.33 17.93 19.37
C LEU A 78 -12.18 19.19 19.15
N GLY A 79 -12.56 19.85 20.23
CA GLY A 79 -13.38 21.06 20.20
C GLY A 79 -13.81 21.50 21.59
N THR A 80 -14.69 22.49 21.64
CA THR A 80 -15.21 23.08 22.88
C THR A 80 -16.72 23.14 22.84
N ASN A 81 -17.37 22.89 23.97
CA ASN A 81 -18.81 23.09 24.18
C ASN A 81 -19.04 23.77 25.55
N ASP A 82 -20.30 23.88 25.97
CA ASP A 82 -20.68 24.48 27.27
C ASP A 82 -20.11 23.70 28.47
N ASP A 83 -19.83 22.39 28.30
CA ASP A 83 -19.21 21.56 29.34
C ASP A 83 -17.68 21.77 29.44
N GLY A 84 -17.07 22.41 28.43
CA GLY A 84 -15.64 22.71 28.36
C GLY A 84 -14.95 22.13 27.13
N SER A 85 -13.65 21.85 27.27
CA SER A 85 -12.79 21.34 26.20
C SER A 85 -12.91 19.82 26.08
N ALA A 86 -13.34 19.33 24.92
CA ALA A 86 -13.45 17.91 24.63
C ALA A 86 -12.19 17.39 23.93
N HIS A 87 -11.61 16.33 24.47
CA HIS A 87 -10.38 15.70 23.99
C HIS A 87 -10.64 14.30 23.45
N LEU A 88 -9.89 13.93 22.40
CA LEU A 88 -9.82 12.56 21.90
C LEU A 88 -8.74 11.80 22.68
N SER A 89 -8.99 10.53 23.02
CA SER A 89 -8.03 9.69 23.75
C SER A 89 -6.84 9.34 22.87
N ALA A 90 -5.64 9.79 23.23
CA ALA A 90 -4.39 9.43 22.55
C ALA A 90 -4.17 7.92 22.55
N ALA A 91 -4.45 7.24 23.66
CA ALA A 91 -4.33 5.80 23.78
C ALA A 91 -5.29 5.05 22.86
N ALA A 92 -6.51 5.58 22.66
CA ALA A 92 -7.48 4.97 21.75
C ALA A 92 -7.12 5.18 20.28
N MET A 93 -6.47 6.30 19.94
CA MET A 93 -6.05 6.60 18.56
C MET A 93 -5.09 5.55 17.98
N LEU A 94 -4.37 4.81 18.82
CA LEU A 94 -3.57 3.65 18.41
C LEU A 94 -4.40 2.59 17.66
N PHE A 95 -5.67 2.44 18.02
CA PHE A 95 -6.59 1.46 17.41
C PHE A 95 -7.36 2.01 16.21
N GLY A 96 -7.09 3.26 15.83
CA GLY A 96 -7.70 3.92 14.67
C GLY A 96 -8.81 4.92 15.02
N VAL A 97 -9.03 5.85 14.09
CA VAL A 97 -10.07 6.89 14.20
C VAL A 97 -10.86 6.94 12.89
N ALA A 98 -12.17 6.88 12.97
CA ALA A 98 -13.07 7.08 11.83
C ALA A 98 -13.71 8.47 11.90
N ILE A 99 -13.60 9.25 10.81
CA ILE A 99 -14.21 10.58 10.69
C ILE A 99 -15.18 10.57 9.50
N ILE A 100 -16.47 10.74 9.80
CA ILE A 100 -17.54 10.65 8.79
C ILE A 100 -18.36 11.94 8.80
N GLY A 101 -18.82 12.36 7.63
CA GLY A 101 -19.57 13.59 7.45
C GLY A 101 -19.75 13.94 5.98
N LYS A 102 -20.68 14.85 5.70
CA LYS A 102 -20.95 15.33 4.33
C LYS A 102 -19.76 16.09 3.75
N PRO A 103 -19.63 16.24 2.42
CA PRO A 103 -18.69 17.18 1.83
C PRO A 103 -18.80 18.57 2.47
N GLY A 104 -17.67 19.25 2.71
CA GLY A 104 -17.64 20.55 3.37
C GLY A 104 -17.77 20.52 4.91
N SER A 105 -18.01 19.37 5.54
CA SER A 105 -18.20 19.28 7.00
C SER A 105 -16.91 19.41 7.85
N GLY A 106 -15.78 19.79 7.25
CA GLY A 106 -14.50 19.93 7.97
C GLY A 106 -13.70 18.64 8.20
N LYS A 107 -14.05 17.50 7.60
CA LYS A 107 -13.32 16.22 7.79
C LYS A 107 -11.81 16.35 7.52
N SER A 108 -11.44 16.95 6.40
CA SER A 108 -10.04 17.14 6.02
C SER A 108 -9.30 18.03 7.02
N LEU A 109 -9.97 19.05 7.57
CA LEU A 109 -9.38 19.88 8.62
C LEU A 109 -9.16 19.05 9.89
N CYS A 110 -10.14 18.26 10.31
CA CYS A 110 -10.02 17.39 11.49
C CYS A 110 -8.85 16.40 11.35
N VAL A 111 -8.73 15.70 10.22
CA VAL A 111 -7.60 14.79 9.93
C VAL A 111 -6.26 15.53 9.99
N ARG A 112 -6.17 16.71 9.38
CA ARG A 112 -4.94 17.52 9.39
C ARG A 112 -4.58 18.05 10.78
N SER A 113 -5.56 18.39 11.60
CA SER A 113 -5.34 18.79 13.00
C SER A 113 -4.80 17.63 13.84
N LEU A 114 -5.32 16.41 13.64
CA LEU A 114 -4.76 15.22 14.30
C LEU A 114 -3.31 14.98 13.84
N PHE A 115 -3.03 15.08 12.54
CA PHE A 115 -1.66 15.00 12.02
C PHE A 115 -0.74 16.04 12.66
N GLY A 116 -1.18 17.31 12.75
CA GLY A 116 -0.43 18.38 13.41
C GLY A 116 -0.19 18.09 14.89
N TRP A 117 -1.17 17.55 15.61
CA TRP A 117 -0.99 17.14 17.01
C TRP A 117 0.06 16.03 17.16
N HIS A 118 0.07 15.04 16.28
CA HIS A 118 1.12 14.02 16.27
C HIS A 118 2.50 14.60 15.93
N CYS A 119 2.57 15.61 15.05
CA CYS A 119 3.82 16.33 14.78
C CYS A 119 4.34 17.05 16.03
N LEU A 120 3.44 17.68 16.79
CA LEU A 120 3.77 18.32 18.07
C LEU A 120 4.34 17.31 19.07
N GLU A 121 3.70 16.16 19.27
CA GLU A 121 4.21 15.12 20.17
C GLU A 121 5.53 14.51 19.69
N ARG A 122 5.80 14.54 18.38
CA ARG A 122 7.06 14.07 17.82
C ARG A 122 8.21 15.05 18.09
N VAL A 123 7.96 16.34 17.94
CA VAL A 123 8.96 17.41 18.11
C VAL A 123 9.18 17.75 19.58
N ASN A 124 8.11 17.82 20.37
CA ASN A 124 8.15 18.15 21.79
C ASN A 124 7.27 17.16 22.58
N PRO A 125 7.77 15.94 22.82
CA PRO A 125 6.98 14.87 23.45
C PRO A 125 6.57 15.25 24.86
N THR A 126 5.29 15.12 25.16
CA THR A 126 4.76 15.43 26.49
C THR A 126 5.15 14.41 27.56
N GLY A 127 5.56 13.20 27.14
CA GLY A 127 5.93 12.10 28.04
C GLY A 127 4.75 11.48 28.80
N LYS A 128 3.51 11.83 28.46
CA LYS A 128 2.32 11.32 29.14
C LYS A 128 2.03 9.86 28.74
N PRO A 129 1.54 9.03 29.67
CA PRO A 129 1.11 7.67 29.35
C PRO A 129 0.08 7.65 28.22
N GLY A 130 0.30 6.79 27.22
CA GLY A 130 -0.60 6.61 26.07
C GLY A 130 -0.44 7.65 24.95
N TYR A 131 0.46 8.62 25.09
CA TYR A 131 0.76 9.59 24.03
C TYR A 131 1.83 9.02 23.08
N PRO A 132 1.81 9.40 21.78
CA PRO A 132 2.67 8.79 20.76
C PRO A 132 4.16 9.11 20.94
N GLY A 133 4.49 10.28 21.52
CA GLY A 133 5.86 10.72 21.78
C GLY A 133 6.73 10.90 20.53
N ALA A 134 8.05 10.97 20.73
CA ALA A 134 9.05 11.25 19.69
C ALA A 134 9.17 10.13 18.63
N ASN A 135 8.89 8.88 19.01
CA ASN A 135 9.09 7.71 18.17
C ASN A 135 7.80 7.31 17.44
N ASN A 136 7.14 8.28 16.82
CA ASN A 136 5.90 8.10 16.08
C ASN A 136 6.12 8.34 14.58
N THR A 137 5.58 7.45 13.75
CA THR A 137 5.62 7.58 12.28
C THR A 137 4.21 7.71 11.73
N LEU A 138 3.98 8.76 10.95
CA LEU A 138 2.72 8.99 10.27
C LEU A 138 2.91 8.85 8.77
N ILE A 139 1.98 8.14 8.13
CA ILE A 139 1.88 8.06 6.67
C ILE A 139 0.52 8.61 6.29
N ALA A 140 0.51 9.69 5.52
CA ALA A 140 -0.71 10.32 5.02
C ALA A 140 -0.88 10.00 3.54
N PHE A 141 -1.89 9.19 3.21
CA PHE A 141 -2.32 8.99 1.83
C PHE A 141 -3.29 10.09 1.45
N GLU A 142 -2.89 10.96 0.52
CA GLU A 142 -3.72 12.05 0.03
C GLU A 142 -3.91 11.87 -1.48
N SER A 143 -5.18 11.74 -1.89
CA SER A 143 -5.56 11.56 -3.29
C SER A 143 -5.99 12.86 -3.96
N LYS A 144 -6.09 13.96 -3.22
CA LYS A 144 -6.45 15.29 -3.74
C LYS A 144 -5.21 16.19 -3.74
N GLY A 145 -4.83 16.69 -4.92
CA GLY A 145 -3.54 17.35 -5.14
C GLY A 145 -3.25 18.59 -4.27
N ASP A 146 -4.28 19.24 -3.71
CA ASP A 146 -4.11 20.39 -2.82
C ASP A 146 -3.86 20.00 -1.34
N GLY A 147 -4.12 18.74 -0.97
CA GLY A 147 -4.07 18.30 0.42
C GLY A 147 -2.66 18.13 0.96
N VAL A 148 -1.70 17.72 0.12
CA VAL A 148 -0.30 17.46 0.51
C VAL A 148 0.36 18.72 1.06
N ALA A 149 0.19 19.86 0.39
CA ALA A 149 0.76 21.14 0.81
C ALA A 149 0.34 21.53 2.24
N LYS A 150 -0.86 21.13 2.67
CA LYS A 150 -1.37 21.42 4.01
C LYS A 150 -0.71 20.57 5.09
N TYR A 151 -0.39 19.31 4.81
CA TYR A 151 0.39 18.49 5.74
C TYR A 151 1.82 19.00 5.87
N VAL A 152 2.44 19.40 4.76
CA VAL A 152 3.78 20.00 4.75
C VAL A 152 3.80 21.30 5.55
N GLU A 153 2.82 22.17 5.34
CA GLU A 153 2.67 23.43 6.09
C GLU A 153 2.57 23.18 7.60
N TRP A 154 1.79 22.18 8.03
CA TRP A 154 1.71 21.78 9.44
C TRP A 154 3.06 21.29 9.97
N ALA A 155 3.68 20.32 9.30
CA ALA A 155 4.96 19.76 9.76
C ALA A 155 6.03 20.86 9.89
N HIS A 156 6.19 21.70 8.87
CA HIS A 156 7.18 22.79 8.88
C HIS A 156 6.91 23.83 9.98
N LYS A 157 5.65 24.26 10.15
CA LYS A 157 5.29 25.21 11.21
C LYS A 157 5.59 24.68 12.61
N LEU A 158 5.52 23.36 12.78
CA LEU A 158 5.75 22.70 14.05
C LEU A 158 7.21 22.27 14.26
N GLY A 159 8.10 22.56 13.30
CA GLY A 159 9.51 22.17 13.38
C GLY A 159 9.76 20.69 13.10
N ASP A 160 8.79 20.01 12.49
CA ASP A 160 8.85 18.59 12.20
C ASP A 160 9.34 18.29 10.77
N LYS A 161 9.80 17.06 10.56
CA LYS A 161 10.28 16.57 9.27
C LYS A 161 9.17 15.81 8.54
N VAL A 162 9.04 16.08 7.25
CA VAL A 162 8.09 15.43 6.34
C VAL A 162 8.80 15.02 5.06
N LEU A 163 8.49 13.82 4.57
CA LEU A 163 8.88 13.35 3.26
C LEU A 163 7.65 13.35 2.35
N VAL A 164 7.74 14.03 1.22
CA VAL A 164 6.70 14.03 0.18
C VAL A 164 7.11 13.09 -0.93
N ILE A 165 6.20 12.18 -1.27
CA ILE A 165 6.29 11.25 -2.39
C ILE A 165 5.01 11.49 -3.19
N ASP A 166 5.16 12.02 -4.40
CA ASP A 166 4.08 12.19 -5.35
C ASP A 166 4.37 11.33 -6.57
N VAL A 167 3.56 10.28 -6.75
CA VAL A 167 3.73 9.31 -7.84
C VAL A 167 3.57 9.98 -9.21
N ALA A 168 2.87 11.11 -9.30
CA ALA A 168 2.68 11.86 -10.54
C ALA A 168 3.74 12.96 -10.78
N ASP A 169 4.54 13.32 -9.77
CA ASP A 169 5.59 14.35 -9.90
C ASP A 169 7.00 13.72 -9.88
N PRO A 170 7.68 13.64 -11.04
CA PRO A 170 9.02 13.04 -11.13
C PRO A 170 10.11 13.82 -10.39
N ARG A 171 9.80 15.02 -9.87
CA ARG A 171 10.74 15.81 -9.06
C ARG A 171 10.74 15.38 -7.58
N THR A 172 9.73 14.64 -7.15
CA THR A 172 9.66 14.11 -5.78
C THR A 172 10.41 12.78 -5.66
N ARG A 173 10.63 12.31 -4.43
CA ARG A 173 11.25 11.00 -4.24
C ARG A 173 10.31 9.90 -4.71
N GLY A 174 10.85 8.85 -5.32
CA GLY A 174 10.12 7.62 -5.62
C GLY A 174 10.20 6.59 -4.48
N ILE A 175 9.28 5.63 -4.49
CA ILE A 175 9.36 4.42 -3.67
C ILE A 175 10.01 3.34 -4.53
N ASP A 176 11.20 2.88 -4.13
CA ASP A 176 11.83 1.73 -4.74
C ASP A 176 11.26 0.44 -4.12
N LEU A 177 10.44 -0.27 -4.90
CA LEU A 177 9.85 -1.54 -4.48
C LEU A 177 10.84 -2.71 -4.52
N PHE A 178 12.05 -2.52 -5.08
CA PHE A 178 13.13 -3.51 -5.07
C PHE A 178 14.10 -3.31 -3.89
N ALA A 179 13.96 -2.23 -3.12
CA ALA A 179 14.75 -1.96 -1.91
C ALA A 179 14.30 -2.83 -0.72
N VAL A 180 14.23 -4.14 -0.93
CA VAL A 180 13.93 -5.17 0.06
C VAL A 180 15.12 -6.13 0.20
N PRO A 181 15.29 -6.80 1.36
CA PRO A 181 16.34 -7.80 1.52
C PRO A 181 16.25 -8.95 0.52
N GLY A 182 17.39 -9.59 0.23
CA GLY A 182 17.46 -10.77 -0.64
C GLY A 182 18.17 -10.52 -1.97
N ASP A 183 18.29 -11.60 -2.74
CA ASP A 183 18.85 -11.57 -4.10
C ASP A 183 17.83 -11.01 -5.12
N ASN A 184 18.28 -10.86 -6.37
CA ASN A 184 17.42 -10.32 -7.44
C ASN A 184 16.17 -11.16 -7.67
N ALA A 185 16.27 -12.48 -7.58
CA ALA A 185 15.11 -13.36 -7.74
C ALA A 185 14.09 -13.18 -6.60
N ALA A 186 14.54 -13.04 -5.35
CA ALA A 186 13.67 -12.77 -4.20
C ALA A 186 12.99 -11.39 -4.30
N LYS A 187 13.74 -10.36 -4.72
CA LYS A 187 13.20 -9.00 -4.96
C LYS A 187 12.16 -8.99 -6.08
N ALA A 188 12.43 -9.69 -7.19
CA ALA A 188 11.51 -9.82 -8.31
C ALA A 188 10.22 -10.55 -7.91
N LEU A 189 10.34 -11.59 -7.08
CA LEU A 189 9.20 -12.31 -6.52
C LEU A 189 8.36 -11.41 -5.60
N PHE A 190 9.00 -10.63 -4.72
CA PHE A 190 8.32 -9.66 -3.88
C PHE A 190 7.51 -8.65 -4.71
N PHE A 191 8.14 -8.06 -5.74
CA PHE A 191 7.48 -7.10 -6.63
C PHE A 191 6.31 -7.74 -7.38
N THR A 192 6.49 -8.94 -7.93
CA THR A 192 5.44 -9.64 -8.70
C THR A 192 4.24 -10.02 -7.81
N ASN A 193 4.50 -10.40 -6.55
CA ASN A 193 3.44 -10.61 -5.56
C ASN A 193 2.68 -9.32 -5.25
N ALA A 194 3.37 -8.18 -5.12
CA ALA A 194 2.71 -6.88 -4.95
C ALA A 194 1.83 -6.51 -6.15
N MET A 195 2.27 -6.80 -7.38
CA MET A 195 1.44 -6.65 -8.58
C MET A 195 0.20 -7.54 -8.53
N LYS A 196 0.36 -8.83 -8.20
CA LYS A 196 -0.76 -9.78 -8.12
C LYS A 196 -1.78 -9.39 -7.05
N TYR A 197 -1.30 -8.88 -5.91
CA TYR A 197 -2.16 -8.36 -4.85
C TYR A 197 -2.95 -7.13 -5.32
N THR A 198 -2.30 -6.21 -6.02
CA THR A 198 -2.88 -4.93 -6.44
C THR A 198 -3.86 -5.08 -7.62
N PHE A 199 -3.49 -5.85 -8.64
CA PHE A 199 -4.28 -5.98 -9.87
C PHE A 199 -5.22 -7.20 -9.87
N GLY A 200 -5.13 -8.05 -8.85
CA GLY A 200 -5.89 -9.29 -8.74
C GLY A 200 -5.21 -10.48 -9.42
N ALA A 201 -5.59 -11.68 -8.99
CA ALA A 201 -4.98 -12.93 -9.44
C ALA A 201 -5.18 -13.19 -10.94
N ASP A 202 -6.26 -12.71 -11.53
CA ASP A 202 -6.57 -12.92 -12.95
C ASP A 202 -5.76 -11.99 -13.87
N ALA A 203 -5.35 -10.81 -13.39
CA ALA A 203 -4.52 -9.88 -14.15
C ALA A 203 -3.07 -10.38 -14.28
N ILE A 204 -2.55 -11.06 -13.24
CA ILE A 204 -1.24 -11.71 -13.23
C ILE A 204 -1.45 -13.23 -13.19
N GLY A 205 -1.89 -13.79 -14.33
CA GLY A 205 -2.18 -15.21 -14.45
C GLY A 205 -0.96 -16.12 -14.29
N ASP A 206 -1.21 -17.43 -14.18
CA ASP A 206 -0.20 -18.45 -13.81
C ASP A 206 1.02 -18.51 -14.74
N ARG A 207 0.86 -18.13 -16.01
CA ARG A 207 1.97 -18.06 -16.97
C ARG A 207 2.74 -16.74 -16.90
N SER A 208 2.03 -15.63 -16.69
CA SER A 208 2.65 -14.29 -16.62
C SER A 208 3.50 -14.14 -15.36
N PHE A 209 3.08 -14.74 -14.24
CA PHE A 209 3.78 -14.66 -12.97
C PHE A 209 5.26 -15.10 -13.06
N PRO A 210 5.60 -16.34 -13.46
CA PRO A 210 6.99 -16.76 -13.56
C PRO A 210 7.77 -15.95 -14.61
N THR A 211 7.14 -15.55 -15.72
CA THR A 211 7.78 -14.70 -16.73
C THR A 211 8.17 -13.34 -16.16
N ILE A 212 7.28 -12.68 -15.42
CA ILE A 212 7.57 -11.37 -14.80
C ILE A 212 8.70 -11.51 -13.78
N VAL A 213 8.70 -12.56 -12.95
CA VAL A 213 9.80 -12.83 -12.01
C VAL A 213 11.13 -12.99 -12.74
N SER A 214 11.19 -13.81 -13.80
CA SER A 214 12.42 -14.02 -14.57
C SER A 214 12.91 -12.74 -15.26
N VAL A 215 12.00 -11.98 -15.86
CA VAL A 215 12.33 -10.72 -16.54
C VAL A 215 12.84 -9.67 -15.55
N LEU A 216 12.18 -9.51 -14.40
CA LEU A 216 12.60 -8.56 -13.39
C LEU A 216 13.95 -8.96 -12.76
N THR A 217 14.18 -10.26 -12.54
CA THR A 217 15.48 -10.78 -12.10
C THR A 217 16.57 -10.37 -13.09
N ALA A 218 16.36 -10.63 -14.38
CA ALA A 218 17.30 -10.25 -15.44
C ALA A 218 17.51 -8.74 -15.53
N ALA A 219 16.42 -7.96 -15.43
CA ALA A 219 16.46 -6.51 -15.50
C ALA A 219 17.26 -5.87 -14.35
N MET A 220 17.20 -6.43 -13.14
CA MET A 220 18.00 -5.98 -12.00
C MET A 220 19.47 -6.39 -12.11
N SER A 221 19.81 -7.34 -12.98
CA SER A 221 21.20 -7.72 -13.27
C SER A 221 21.84 -6.86 -14.36
N VAL A 222 21.09 -5.93 -14.96
CA VAL A 222 21.63 -5.00 -15.96
C VAL A 222 22.45 -3.91 -15.28
N ASP A 223 23.71 -3.81 -15.67
CA ASP A 223 24.61 -2.75 -15.26
C ASP A 223 25.37 -2.18 -16.48
N ASP A 224 26.19 -1.17 -16.23
CA ASP A 224 26.94 -0.49 -17.29
C ASP A 224 27.90 -1.44 -18.01
N ARG A 225 28.47 -2.44 -17.30
CA ARG A 225 29.36 -3.45 -17.89
C ARG A 225 28.63 -4.31 -18.91
N GLY A 226 27.39 -4.72 -18.57
CA GLY A 226 26.52 -5.50 -19.44
C GLY A 226 26.12 -4.71 -20.67
N LEU A 227 25.71 -3.46 -20.47
CA LEU A 227 25.34 -2.58 -21.56
C LEU A 227 26.51 -2.29 -22.50
N ASP A 228 27.71 -2.03 -21.98
CA ASP A 228 28.90 -1.72 -22.79
C ASP A 228 29.42 -2.93 -23.58
N SER A 229 29.00 -4.13 -23.20
CA SER A 229 29.35 -5.36 -23.91
C SER A 229 28.45 -5.67 -25.12
N ILE A 230 27.35 -4.92 -25.31
CA ILE A 230 26.40 -5.13 -26.41
C ILE A 230 26.93 -4.44 -27.67
N GLU A 231 27.28 -5.24 -28.68
CA GLU A 231 27.63 -4.73 -30.00
C GLU A 231 26.41 -4.07 -30.69
N ASP A 232 26.66 -2.97 -31.41
CA ASP A 232 25.64 -2.16 -32.10
C ASP A 232 24.48 -1.69 -31.19
N ARG A 233 24.76 -1.46 -29.91
CA ARG A 233 23.80 -0.85 -28.96
C ARG A 233 23.42 0.55 -29.44
N ASP A 234 22.11 0.84 -29.50
CA ASP A 234 21.63 2.21 -29.64
C ASP A 234 21.47 2.86 -28.26
N ASP A 235 22.40 3.72 -27.89
CA ASP A 235 22.45 4.44 -26.60
C ASP A 235 21.22 5.31 -26.35
N ARG A 236 20.45 5.66 -27.39
CA ARG A 236 19.20 6.41 -27.24
C ARG A 236 18.07 5.52 -26.74
N ILE A 237 18.19 4.20 -26.95
CA ILE A 237 17.19 3.19 -26.59
C ILE A 237 17.63 2.40 -25.35
N LEU A 238 18.85 1.86 -25.34
CA LEU A 238 19.42 1.13 -24.19
C LEU A 238 20.37 2.06 -23.43
N LYS A 239 19.77 2.91 -22.60
CA LYS A 239 20.49 3.92 -21.80
C LYS A 239 21.06 3.31 -20.52
N HIS A 240 22.19 3.87 -20.09
CA HIS A 240 22.78 3.63 -18.77
C HIS A 240 21.93 4.21 -17.63
N GLY A 241 22.11 3.68 -16.42
CA GLY A 241 21.55 4.23 -15.18
C GLY A 241 20.02 4.21 -15.08
N MET A 242 19.34 3.45 -15.95
CA MET A 242 17.88 3.34 -15.94
C MET A 242 17.40 2.35 -14.87
N SER A 243 16.11 2.41 -14.53
CA SER A 243 15.52 1.53 -13.52
C SER A 243 15.36 0.08 -14.01
N PRO A 244 15.25 -0.90 -13.10
CA PRO A 244 14.90 -2.28 -13.48
C PRO A 244 13.59 -2.38 -14.27
N ILE A 245 12.60 -1.52 -14.00
CA ILE A 245 11.34 -1.48 -14.77
C ILE A 245 11.59 -1.08 -16.23
N PHE A 246 12.49 -0.12 -16.46
CA PHE A 246 12.87 0.25 -17.81
C PHE A 246 13.50 -0.91 -18.57
N TYR A 247 14.47 -1.61 -17.98
CA TYR A 247 15.11 -2.75 -18.64
C TYR A 247 14.15 -3.93 -18.81
N ALA A 248 13.25 -4.16 -17.85
CA ALA A 248 12.18 -5.16 -17.98
C ALA A 248 11.25 -4.86 -19.17
N TYR A 249 10.88 -3.60 -19.36
CA TYR A 249 10.12 -3.16 -20.55
C TYR A 249 10.89 -3.47 -21.84
N GLN A 250 12.20 -3.23 -21.89
CA GLN A 250 13.01 -3.57 -23.06
C GLN A 250 13.13 -5.07 -23.29
N LEU A 251 13.33 -5.87 -22.24
CA LEU A 251 13.37 -7.35 -22.30
C LEU A 251 12.03 -7.96 -22.75
N LEU A 252 10.91 -7.27 -22.50
CA LEU A 252 9.58 -7.64 -22.99
C LEU A 252 9.28 -7.06 -24.39
N ALA A 253 10.32 -6.69 -25.15
CA ALA A 253 10.20 -6.12 -26.49
C ALA A 253 9.38 -4.82 -26.56
N GLY A 254 9.38 -4.03 -25.49
CA GLY A 254 8.63 -2.78 -25.41
C GLY A 254 8.92 -1.79 -26.54
N THR A 255 10.19 -1.70 -26.97
CA THR A 255 10.59 -0.90 -28.15
C THR A 255 10.60 -1.74 -29.43
N SER A 256 11.26 -2.91 -29.40
CA SER A 256 11.28 -3.89 -30.50
C SER A 256 11.87 -5.22 -30.04
N ASP A 257 11.56 -6.30 -30.75
CA ASP A 257 12.17 -7.63 -30.54
C ASP A 257 13.69 -7.60 -30.67
N LYS A 258 14.23 -6.82 -31.62
CA LYS A 258 15.67 -6.69 -31.83
C LYS A 258 16.36 -6.19 -30.56
N VAL A 259 15.81 -5.16 -29.93
CA VAL A 259 16.35 -4.56 -28.69
C VAL A 259 16.27 -5.56 -27.53
N ALA A 260 15.15 -6.29 -27.41
CA ALA A 260 14.99 -7.33 -26.39
C ALA A 260 16.07 -8.43 -26.52
N VAL A 261 16.27 -8.93 -27.75
CA VAL A 261 17.26 -9.97 -28.05
C VAL A 261 18.69 -9.46 -27.81
N GLN A 262 19.00 -8.22 -28.21
CA GLN A 262 20.30 -7.61 -27.96
C GLN A 262 20.59 -7.54 -26.45
N LEU A 263 19.64 -7.04 -25.66
CA LEU A 263 19.79 -6.92 -24.21
C LEU A 263 19.92 -8.30 -23.53
N ALA A 264 19.05 -9.25 -23.87
CA ALA A 264 19.11 -10.61 -23.31
C ALA A 264 20.42 -11.33 -23.67
N THR A 265 20.89 -11.17 -24.91
CA THR A 265 22.15 -11.74 -25.38
C THR A 265 23.34 -11.10 -24.65
N GLY A 266 23.34 -9.79 -24.47
CA GLY A 266 24.37 -9.06 -23.73
C GLY A 266 24.51 -9.55 -22.29
N ILE A 267 23.40 -9.64 -21.55
CA ILE A 267 23.38 -10.15 -20.17
C ILE A 267 23.98 -11.56 -20.11
N LYS A 268 23.55 -12.45 -21.02
CA LYS A 268 24.02 -13.83 -21.09
C LYS A 268 25.51 -13.92 -21.45
N ALA A 269 25.95 -13.15 -22.45
CA ALA A 269 27.33 -13.15 -22.91
C ALA A 269 28.29 -12.64 -21.83
N LEU A 270 27.90 -11.60 -21.09
CA LEU A 270 28.70 -11.10 -19.97
C LEU A 270 28.86 -12.17 -18.88
N GLY A 271 27.77 -12.83 -18.47
CA GLY A 271 27.87 -13.85 -17.41
C GLY A 271 28.70 -15.06 -17.85
N ILE A 272 28.59 -15.51 -19.10
CA ILE A 272 29.47 -16.57 -19.66
C ILE A 272 30.93 -16.12 -19.61
N LYS A 273 31.24 -14.92 -20.10
CA LYS A 273 32.59 -14.36 -20.14
C LYS A 273 33.21 -14.25 -18.74
N LEU A 274 32.44 -13.83 -17.75
CA LEU A 274 32.90 -13.72 -16.35
C LEU A 274 33.15 -15.10 -15.72
N ARG A 275 32.30 -16.08 -16.02
CA ARG A 275 32.49 -17.48 -15.60
C ARG A 275 33.76 -18.08 -16.20
N GLU A 276 33.98 -17.92 -17.50
CA GLU A 276 35.16 -18.44 -18.20
C GLU A 276 36.48 -17.81 -17.69
N ARG A 277 36.41 -16.57 -17.19
CA ARG A 277 37.53 -15.87 -16.54
C ARG A 277 37.78 -16.28 -15.09
N GLY A 278 36.98 -17.19 -14.55
CA GLY A 278 37.09 -17.62 -13.15
C GLY A 278 36.57 -16.60 -12.13
N THR A 279 35.82 -15.60 -12.57
CA THR A 279 35.22 -14.55 -11.73
C THR A 279 33.71 -14.48 -11.95
N PRO A 280 32.95 -15.56 -11.66
CA PRO A 280 31.51 -15.58 -11.90
C PRO A 280 30.80 -14.51 -11.07
N ASP A 281 29.85 -13.83 -11.70
CA ASP A 281 28.96 -12.88 -11.03
C ASP A 281 27.67 -13.61 -10.63
N GLU A 282 27.46 -13.79 -9.33
CA GLU A 282 26.32 -14.55 -8.80
C GLU A 282 24.97 -14.02 -9.31
N THR A 283 24.89 -12.70 -9.54
CA THR A 283 23.68 -12.02 -10.01
C THR A 283 23.35 -12.35 -11.46
N LEU A 284 24.38 -12.51 -12.31
CA LEU A 284 24.22 -12.95 -13.69
C LEU A 284 24.04 -14.48 -13.78
N GLU A 285 24.67 -15.23 -12.88
CA GLU A 285 24.50 -16.68 -12.80
C GLU A 285 23.05 -17.09 -12.51
N GLN A 286 22.36 -16.35 -11.63
CA GLN A 286 20.92 -16.56 -11.37
C GLN A 286 20.08 -16.45 -12.65
N VAL A 287 20.39 -15.46 -13.49
CA VAL A 287 19.68 -15.22 -14.76
C VAL A 287 19.97 -16.32 -15.78
N ILE A 288 21.23 -16.73 -15.92
CA ILE A 288 21.66 -17.69 -16.95
C ILE A 288 21.20 -19.10 -16.62
N THR A 289 21.26 -19.49 -15.35
CA THR A 289 20.94 -20.85 -14.91
C THR A 289 19.46 -21.04 -14.55
N GLY A 290 18.70 -19.94 -14.45
CA GLY A 290 17.32 -19.97 -13.98
C GLY A 290 17.20 -20.47 -12.54
N ARG A 291 18.25 -20.26 -11.72
CA ARG A 291 18.29 -20.75 -10.34
C ARG A 291 17.14 -20.09 -9.56
N PRO A 292 16.33 -20.87 -8.81
CA PRO A 292 15.29 -20.29 -7.98
C PRO A 292 15.93 -19.35 -6.93
N PRO A 293 15.15 -18.39 -6.39
CA PRO A 293 15.62 -17.48 -5.35
C PRO A 293 16.31 -18.27 -4.24
N SER A 294 17.47 -17.79 -3.79
CA SER A 294 18.03 -18.32 -2.55
C SER A 294 17.06 -17.95 -1.42
N LEU A 295 16.42 -18.97 -0.84
CA LEU A 295 15.61 -18.76 0.35
C LEU A 295 16.56 -18.27 1.44
N CYS A 296 16.50 -16.98 1.77
CA CYS A 296 17.05 -16.50 3.02
C CYS A 296 16.37 -17.28 4.14
N THR A 297 17.09 -18.24 4.72
CA THR A 297 16.80 -18.75 6.05
C THR A 297 17.02 -17.60 7.02
N THR A 298 15.95 -16.89 7.37
CA THR A 298 15.86 -16.11 8.61
C THR A 298 15.52 -17.05 9.75
#